data_AF-A0A1B2DJ31-F1
#
_entry.id   AF-A0A1B2DJ31-F1
#
_cell.length_a   1.000
_cell.length_b   1.000
_cell.length_c   1.000
_cell.angle_alpha   90.00
_cell.angle_beta   90.00
_cell.angle_gamma   90.00
#
_symmetry.space_group_name_H-M   'P 1'
#
loop_
_entity.id
_entity.type
_entity.pdbx_description
1 polymer ?
#
loop_
_entity_poly.entity_id
_entity_poly.type
_entity_poly.pdbx_seq_one_letter_code
_entity_poly.pdbx_strand_id
1 'polypeptide(L)'
;MGYCTHYSVAILPDSEVIRHIIENDDNLYAIHEDADSYKWYDHESDMRNFSAKFPDYTFQLSGEGEDSGDIWRKYFCNGKMQHCPAQITYEPFDESKLQ
;
A
#
# COMPACT_ATOMS: atom_id res chain seq x y z
N MET A 1 18.04 -13.39 4.00
CA MET A 1 16.63 -13.80 3.95
C MET A 1 15.84 -12.55 3.67
N GLY A 2 15.01 -12.53 2.62
CA GLY A 2 14.27 -11.31 2.28
C GLY A 2 12.79 -11.58 2.46
N TYR A 3 12.16 -10.71 3.23
CA TYR A 3 10.75 -10.70 3.55
C TYR A 3 9.93 -10.44 2.29
N CYS A 4 8.85 -11.18 2.10
CA CYS A 4 7.89 -10.91 1.05
C CYS A 4 6.73 -10.07 1.61
N THR A 5 6.29 -9.08 0.84
CA THR A 5 5.17 -8.20 1.23
C THR A 5 4.09 -8.32 0.16
N HIS A 6 2.84 -8.47 0.59
CA HIS A 6 1.69 -8.37 -0.29
C HIS A 6 1.30 -6.88 -0.42
N TYR A 7 1.21 -6.39 -1.65
CA TYR A 7 0.89 -4.99 -1.94
C TYR A 7 -0.50 -4.88 -2.54
N SER A 8 -1.23 -3.82 -2.20
CA SER A 8 -2.46 -3.42 -2.90
C SER A 8 -2.53 -1.91 -3.04
N VAL A 9 -3.08 -1.43 -4.15
CA VAL A 9 -3.27 0.01 -4.39
C VAL A 9 -4.74 0.38 -4.50
N ALA A 10 -5.11 1.49 -3.87
CA ALA A 10 -6.37 2.18 -4.11
C ALA A 10 -6.11 3.57 -4.70
N ILE A 11 -6.93 3.98 -5.67
CA ILE A 11 -6.84 5.25 -6.39
C ILE A 11 -7.96 6.16 -5.91
N LEU A 12 -7.62 7.41 -5.55
CA LEU A 12 -8.57 8.38 -4.98
C LEU A 12 -8.44 9.73 -5.72
N PRO A 13 -9.49 10.23 -6.40
CA PRO A 13 -10.77 9.56 -6.66
C PRO A 13 -10.62 8.37 -7.59
N ASP A 14 -11.61 7.49 -7.59
CA ASP A 14 -11.56 6.26 -8.37
C ASP A 14 -11.49 6.51 -9.88
N SER A 15 -10.65 5.75 -10.60
CA SER A 15 -10.41 5.97 -12.04
C SER A 15 -9.89 4.73 -12.77
N GLU A 16 -10.73 4.19 -13.66
CA GLU A 16 -10.38 3.07 -14.56
C GLU A 16 -9.19 3.39 -15.47
N VAL A 17 -9.08 4.64 -15.92
CA VAL A 17 -7.96 5.06 -16.78
C VAL A 17 -6.64 4.93 -16.02
N ILE A 18 -6.62 5.36 -14.75
CA ILE A 18 -5.43 5.28 -13.91
C ILE A 18 -5.13 3.83 -13.53
N ARG A 19 -6.15 3.00 -13.27
CA ARG A 19 -5.98 1.54 -13.08
C ARG A 19 -5.24 0.91 -14.25
N HIS A 20 -5.73 1.15 -15.47
CA HIS A 20 -5.11 0.60 -16.67
C HIS A 20 -3.68 1.09 -16.87
N ILE A 21 -3.38 2.34 -16.52
CA ILE A 21 -2.01 2.87 -16.58
C ILE A 21 -1.10 2.15 -15.57
N ILE A 22 -1.56 1.91 -14.34
CA ILE A 22 -0.79 1.15 -13.33
C ILE A 22 -0.56 -0.28 -13.80
N GLU A 23 -1.59 -0.93 -14.37
CA GLU A 23 -1.53 -2.29 -14.90
C GLU A 23 -0.52 -2.47 -16.05
N ASN A 24 -0.15 -1.37 -16.72
CA ASN A 24 0.80 -1.38 -17.84
C ASN A 24 2.13 -0.68 -17.51
N ASP A 25 2.36 -0.27 -16.26
CA ASP A 25 3.64 0.33 -15.84
C ASP A 25 4.57 -0.76 -15.31
N ASP A 26 5.60 -1.11 -16.09
CA ASP A 26 6.59 -2.14 -15.76
C ASP A 26 7.29 -1.91 -14.40
N ASN A 27 7.30 -0.67 -13.87
CA ASN A 27 7.91 -0.38 -12.56
C ASN A 27 6.97 -0.66 -11.39
N LEU A 28 5.67 -0.81 -11.63
CA LEU A 28 4.64 -1.02 -10.60
C LEU A 28 4.18 -2.48 -10.53
N TYR A 29 5.00 -3.39 -11.06
CA TYR A 29 4.62 -4.79 -11.26
C TYR A 29 4.24 -5.53 -9.98
N ALA A 30 4.80 -5.10 -8.84
CA ALA A 30 4.55 -5.71 -7.54
C ALA A 30 3.13 -5.46 -7.01
N ILE A 31 2.32 -4.63 -7.68
CA ILE A 31 0.92 -4.35 -7.32
C ILE A 31 -0.09 -5.14 -8.20
N HIS A 32 0.36 -5.86 -9.23
CA HIS A 32 -0.58 -6.63 -10.06
C HIS A 32 -1.26 -7.74 -9.26
N GLU A 33 -2.49 -8.08 -9.64
CA GLU A 33 -3.30 -9.08 -8.94
C GLU A 33 -2.66 -10.49 -8.96
N ASP A 34 -1.89 -10.79 -10.02
CA ASP A 34 -1.15 -12.05 -10.18
C ASP A 34 0.27 -12.01 -9.59
N ALA A 35 0.61 -10.93 -8.88
CA ALA A 35 1.93 -10.75 -8.33
C ALA A 35 2.09 -11.53 -7.02
N ASP A 36 2.82 -12.65 -7.05
CA ASP A 36 3.28 -13.34 -5.83
C ASP A 36 3.98 -12.33 -4.90
N SER A 37 3.93 -12.52 -3.58
CA SER A 37 4.50 -11.56 -2.63
C SER A 37 5.95 -11.17 -2.99
N TYR A 38 6.19 -9.89 -3.32
CA TYR A 38 7.45 -9.44 -3.95
C TYR A 38 8.32 -8.58 -3.04
N LYS A 39 9.62 -8.58 -3.36
CA LYS A 39 10.57 -7.59 -2.86
C LYS A 39 10.52 -6.37 -3.74
N TRP A 40 9.85 -5.32 -3.29
CA TRP A 40 9.79 -4.04 -3.97
C TRP A 40 10.45 -2.97 -3.11
N TYR A 41 11.79 -2.95 -3.09
CA TYR A 41 12.54 -2.04 -2.23
C TYR A 41 12.38 -0.57 -2.63
N ASP A 42 12.14 -0.31 -3.91
CA ASP A 42 12.03 1.03 -4.49
C ASP A 42 10.59 1.58 -4.55
N HIS A 43 9.61 0.88 -3.96
CA HIS A 43 8.19 1.27 -4.00
C HIS A 43 7.92 2.73 -3.59
N GLU A 44 8.67 3.27 -2.63
CA GLU A 44 8.51 4.67 -2.23
C GLU A 44 8.93 5.64 -3.33
N SER A 45 10.04 5.35 -4.01
CA SER A 45 10.56 6.16 -5.11
C SER A 45 9.64 6.05 -6.33
N ASP A 46 9.23 4.83 -6.68
CA ASP A 46 8.38 4.54 -7.83
C ASP A 46 7.01 5.21 -7.67
N MET A 47 6.37 5.05 -6.50
CA MET A 47 5.07 5.66 -6.23
C MET A 47 5.12 7.18 -6.11
N ARG A 48 6.22 7.75 -5.61
CA ARG A 48 6.42 9.22 -5.64
C ARG A 48 6.52 9.71 -7.07
N ASN A 49 7.36 9.08 -7.89
CA ASN A 49 7.52 9.45 -9.30
C ASN A 49 6.21 9.29 -10.07
N PHE A 50 5.45 8.23 -9.81
CA PHE A 50 4.14 8.00 -10.39
C PHE A 50 3.13 9.08 -9.96
N SER A 51 3.02 9.36 -8.66
CA SER A 51 2.09 10.38 -8.15
C SER A 51 2.41 11.80 -8.61
N ALA A 52 3.67 12.09 -8.97
CA ALA A 52 4.06 13.37 -9.56
C ALA A 52 3.53 13.54 -11.00
N LYS A 53 3.33 12.44 -11.74
CA LYS A 53 2.73 12.46 -13.08
C LYS A 53 1.21 12.69 -13.04
N PHE A 54 0.56 12.31 -11.93
CA PHE A 54 -0.89 12.40 -11.74
C PHE A 54 -1.22 13.18 -10.45
N PRO A 55 -0.94 14.49 -10.40
CA PRO A 55 -0.98 15.27 -9.16
C PRO A 55 -2.40 15.45 -8.57
N ASP A 56 -3.44 15.22 -9.37
CA ASP A 56 -4.84 15.31 -8.94
C ASP A 56 -5.34 14.03 -8.25
N TYR A 57 -4.54 12.97 -8.24
CA TYR A 57 -4.86 11.69 -7.65
C TYR A 57 -4.01 11.41 -6.41
N THR A 58 -4.62 10.73 -5.44
CA THR A 58 -3.95 10.14 -4.30
C THR A 58 -3.93 8.64 -4.43
N PHE A 59 -2.76 8.05 -4.26
CA PHE A 59 -2.53 6.61 -4.33
C PHE A 59 -2.29 6.08 -2.92
N GLN A 60 -3.16 5.20 -2.44
CA GLN A 60 -2.96 4.49 -1.19
C GLN A 60 -2.34 3.13 -1.50
N LEU A 61 -1.06 2.95 -1.16
CA LEU A 61 -0.40 1.66 -1.17
C LEU A 61 -0.54 1.02 0.21
N SER A 62 -1.12 -0.17 0.27
CA SER A 62 -1.14 -0.99 1.48
C SER A 62 -0.09 -2.08 1.34
N GLY A 63 0.63 -2.36 2.42
CA GLY A 63 1.57 -3.48 2.50
C GLY A 63 1.26 -4.33 3.72
N GLU A 64 1.29 -5.64 3.52
CA GLU A 64 1.20 -6.66 4.57
C GLU A 64 2.38 -7.63 4.43
N GLY A 65 3.30 -7.59 5.39
CA GLY A 65 4.43 -8.51 5.48
C GLY A 65 4.07 -9.82 6.18
N GLU A 66 5.05 -10.71 6.30
CA GLU A 66 4.87 -12.04 6.90
C GLU A 66 4.70 -12.01 8.43
N ASP A 67 5.20 -10.96 9.08
CA ASP A 67 5.15 -10.82 10.54
C ASP A 67 3.84 -10.16 11.01
N SER A 68 3.27 -10.71 12.09
CA SER A 68 2.06 -10.16 12.73
C SER A 68 2.31 -8.73 13.22
N GLY A 69 1.85 -7.75 12.45
CA GLY A 69 2.03 -6.32 12.74
C GLY A 69 2.79 -5.55 11.66
N ASP A 70 3.37 -6.23 10.65
CA ASP A 70 3.92 -5.57 9.46
C ASP A 70 2.80 -5.18 8.48
N ILE A 71 1.84 -4.41 8.99
CA ILE A 71 0.71 -3.88 8.24
C ILE A 71 0.86 -2.37 8.21
N TRP A 72 0.88 -1.81 7.02
CA TRP A 72 1.05 -0.37 6.85
C TRP A 72 0.29 0.14 5.65
N ARG A 73 0.03 1.45 5.65
CA ARG A 73 -0.46 2.20 4.50
C ARG A 73 0.51 3.33 4.19
N LYS A 74 0.74 3.60 2.92
CA LYS A 74 1.44 4.77 2.42
C LYS A 74 0.54 5.52 1.45
N TYR A 75 0.48 6.82 1.60
CA TYR A 75 -0.28 7.70 0.71
C TYR A 75 0.67 8.51 -0.14
N PHE A 76 0.46 8.51 -1.45
CA PHE A 76 1.29 9.24 -2.42
C PHE A 76 0.42 10.24 -3.18
N CYS A 77 0.84 11.50 -3.23
CA CYS A 77 0.13 12.57 -3.92
C CYS A 77 1.12 13.64 -4.36
N ASN A 78 1.15 13.94 -5.66
CA ASN A 78 1.97 15.01 -6.24
C ASN A 78 3.46 14.93 -5.81
N GLY A 79 4.06 13.73 -5.89
CA GLY A 79 5.46 13.48 -5.53
C GLY A 79 5.75 13.39 -4.02
N LYS A 80 4.75 13.60 -3.17
CA LYS A 80 4.87 13.50 -1.72
C LYS A 80 4.43 12.13 -1.22
N MET A 81 4.89 11.76 -0.04
CA MET A 81 4.50 10.52 0.63
C MET A 81 4.20 10.75 2.11
N GLN A 82 3.18 10.07 2.62
CA GLN A 82 2.91 9.89 4.04
C GLN A 82 2.93 8.40 4.39
N HIS A 83 3.68 8.01 5.42
CA HIS A 83 3.70 6.66 5.96
C HIS A 83 2.79 6.55 7.19
N CYS A 84 1.91 5.55 7.20
CA CYS A 84 0.92 5.28 8.23
C CYS A 84 1.03 3.80 8.66
N PRO A 85 1.84 3.46 9.67
CA PRO A 85 1.86 2.12 10.24
C PRO A 85 0.51 1.80 10.89
N ALA A 86 0.07 0.54 10.84
CA ALA A 86 -1.12 0.11 11.56
C ALA A 86 -0.92 0.23 13.08
N GLN A 87 -1.96 0.67 13.77
CA GLN A 87 -2.01 0.63 15.23
C GLN A 87 -2.98 -0.47 15.65
N ILE A 88 -2.42 -1.62 16.05
CA ILE A 88 -3.20 -2.76 16.54
C ILE A 88 -3.36 -2.59 18.05
N THR A 89 -4.60 -2.48 18.52
CA THR A 89 -4.91 -2.29 19.94
C THR A 89 -5.98 -3.26 20.39
N TYR A 90 -5.92 -3.70 21.64
CA TYR A 90 -6.96 -4.47 22.29
C TYR A 90 -7.82 -3.58 23.18
N GLU A 91 -9.11 -3.88 23.28
CA GLU A 91 -9.96 -3.27 24.30
C GLU A 91 -9.41 -3.61 25.71
N PRO A 92 -9.62 -2.74 26.70
CA PRO A 92 -9.37 -3.09 28.09
C PRO A 92 -10.14 -4.37 28.49
N PHE A 93 -9.52 -5.20 29.31
CA PHE A 93 -10.17 -6.39 29.86
C PHE A 93 -11.42 -5.99 30.67
N ASP A 94 -12.53 -6.67 30.39
CA ASP A 94 -13.82 -6.48 31.07
C ASP A 94 -14.35 -7.84 31.52
N GLU A 95 -14.24 -8.11 32.82
CA GLU A 95 -14.67 -9.38 33.43
C GLU A 95 -16.18 -9.61 33.26
N SER A 96 -16.98 -8.54 33.12
CA SER A 96 -18.43 -8.65 32.92
C SER A 96 -18.83 -9.20 31.55
N LYS A 97 -17.91 -9.20 30.58
CA LYS A 97 -18.10 -9.74 29.23
C LYS A 97 -17.72 -11.23 29.10
N LEU A 98 -17.23 -11.86 30.17
CA LEU A 98 -16.92 -13.30 30.17
C LEU A 98 -18.21 -14.12 30.10
N GLN A 99 -18.28 -15.08 29.15
CA GLN A 99 -19.39 -16.01 28.96
C GLN A 99 -19.06 -17.41 29.48
#